data_AF-A0A6I9MUU0-F1
#
_entry.id   AF-A0A6I9MUU0-F1
#
_cell.length_a   1.000
_cell.length_b   1.000
_cell.length_c   1.000
_cell.angle_alpha   90.00
_cell.angle_beta   90.00
_cell.angle_gamma   90.00
#
_symmetry.space_group_name_H-M   'P 1'
#
loop_
_entity.id
_entity.type
_entity.pdbx_description
1 polymer ?
#
loop_
_entity_poly.entity_id
_entity_poly.type
_entity_poly.pdbx_seq_one_letter_code
_entity_poly.pdbx_strand_id
1 'polypeptide(L)'
;MFSFEVEKETFALKPMNCPGHCLMFDHRPRSWRELPIRMADFGVLHRNELSGALTGLTRVRRFQQDDAHIFCTMDQVRPALKH
;
A
#
# COMPACT_ATOMS: atom_id res chain seq x y z
N MET A 1 6.51 -9.40 -9.79
CA MET A 1 5.68 -9.74 -8.61
C MET A 1 5.82 -11.24 -8.35
N PHE A 2 5.58 -11.73 -7.13
CA PHE A 2 5.46 -13.17 -6.90
C PHE A 2 4.02 -13.57 -7.18
N SER A 3 3.79 -14.42 -8.19
CA SER A 3 2.48 -14.92 -8.58
C SER A 3 2.44 -16.44 -8.48
N PHE A 4 1.30 -16.99 -8.10
CA PHE A 4 1.08 -18.42 -7.94
C PHE A 4 -0.39 -18.75 -8.20
N GLU A 5 -0.68 -19.99 -8.58
CA GLU A 5 -2.05 -20.44 -8.82
C GLU A 5 -2.67 -21.04 -7.56
N VAL A 6 -3.91 -20.67 -7.28
CA VAL A 6 -4.74 -21.23 -6.21
C VAL A 6 -6.10 -21.56 -6.83
N GLU A 7 -6.50 -22.83 -6.81
CA GLU A 7 -7.83 -23.25 -7.28
C GLU A 7 -8.19 -22.76 -8.71
N LYS A 8 -7.21 -22.75 -9.63
CA LYS A 8 -7.32 -22.26 -11.03
C LYS A 8 -7.42 -20.73 -11.18
N GLU A 9 -7.24 -19.98 -10.09
CA GLU A 9 -7.12 -18.53 -10.12
C GLU A 9 -5.67 -18.10 -9.88
N THR A 10 -5.27 -16.97 -10.48
CA THR A 10 -3.93 -16.40 -10.30
C THR A 10 -3.93 -15.44 -9.11
N PHE A 11 -3.14 -15.78 -8.10
CA PHE A 11 -2.89 -14.93 -6.93
C PHE A 11 -1.49 -14.33 -7.00
N ALA A 12 -1.28 -13.28 -6.21
CA ALA A 12 0.02 -12.65 -6.06
C ALA A 12 0.25 -12.12 -4.65
N LEU A 13 1.52 -12.15 -4.20
CA LEU A 13 1.90 -11.46 -2.98
C LEU A 13 1.90 -9.94 -3.22
N LYS A 14 1.33 -9.20 -2.28
CA LYS A 14 1.22 -7.74 -2.39
C LYS A 14 2.60 -7.06 -2.53
N PRO A 15 2.84 -6.26 -3.58
CA PRO A 15 4.05 -5.46 -3.72
C PRO A 15 3.92 -4.06 -3.09
N MET A 16 2.70 -3.68 -2.68
CA MET A 16 2.30 -2.40 -2.09
C MET A 16 0.96 -2.53 -1.36
N ASN A 17 0.66 -1.62 -0.41
CA ASN A 17 -0.61 -1.64 0.36
C ASN A 17 -1.74 -0.85 -0.31
N CYS A 18 -1.41 0.07 -1.22
CA CYS A 18 -2.32 1.07 -1.78
C CYS A 18 -3.67 0.52 -2.27
N PRO A 19 -3.72 -0.57 -3.07
CA PRO A 19 -4.99 -1.13 -3.53
C PRO A 19 -5.90 -1.59 -2.38
N GLY A 20 -5.30 -2.17 -1.32
CA GLY A 20 -6.04 -2.56 -0.12
C GLY A 20 -6.63 -1.36 0.60
N HIS A 21 -5.89 -0.26 0.72
CA HIS A 21 -6.40 0.97 1.32
C HIS A 21 -7.55 1.60 0.53
N CYS A 22 -7.52 1.52 -0.81
CA CYS A 22 -8.65 1.96 -1.63
C CYS A 22 -9.91 1.13 -1.33
N LEU A 23 -9.79 -0.20 -1.22
CA LEU A 23 -10.91 -1.07 -0.85
C LEU A 23 -11.43 -0.79 0.57
N MET A 24 -10.54 -0.48 1.52
CA MET A 24 -10.93 -0.09 2.88
C MET A 24 -11.65 1.25 2.92
N PHE A 25 -11.24 2.22 2.09
CA PHE A 25 -11.94 3.48 1.95
C PHE A 25 -13.35 3.26 1.40
N ASP A 26 -13.46 2.45 0.34
CA ASP A 26 -14.70 2.15 -0.40
C ASP A 26 -15.67 1.21 0.33
N HIS A 27 -15.22 0.50 1.37
CA HIS A 27 -16.05 -0.42 2.16
C HIS A 27 -17.37 0.19 2.68
N ARG A 28 -17.42 1.52 2.89
CA ARG A 28 -18.67 2.22 3.20
C ARG A 28 -18.69 3.64 2.64
N PRO A 29 -19.89 4.23 2.43
CA PRO A 29 -20.02 5.65 2.12
C PRO A 29 -19.30 6.52 3.17
N ARG A 30 -18.57 7.53 2.68
CA ARG A 30 -17.82 8.48 3.50
C ARG A 30 -18.40 9.88 3.36
N SER A 31 -18.55 10.57 4.49
CA SER A 31 -18.89 11.99 4.49
C SER A 31 -17.62 12.84 4.34
N TRP A 32 -17.74 14.00 3.69
CA TRP A 32 -16.66 15.00 3.63
C TRP A 32 -16.16 15.41 5.03
N ARG A 33 -16.99 15.29 6.06
CA ARG A 33 -16.65 15.58 7.47
C ARG A 33 -15.60 14.61 8.04
N GLU A 34 -15.47 13.43 7.45
CA GLU A 34 -14.49 12.43 7.87
C GLU A 34 -13.11 12.69 7.24
N LEU A 35 -13.03 13.55 6.22
CA LEU A 35 -11.80 13.85 5.51
C LEU A 35 -11.00 14.95 6.25
N PRO A 36 -9.66 14.82 6.35
CA PRO A 36 -8.84 13.79 5.73
C PRO A 36 -8.77 12.49 6.54
N ILE A 37 -8.93 11.35 5.87
CA ILE A 37 -8.72 10.01 6.46
C ILE A 37 -7.26 9.61 6.23
N ARG A 38 -6.56 9.19 7.29
CA ARG A 38 -5.18 8.71 7.23
C ARG A 38 -5.13 7.23 7.62
N MET A 39 -4.66 6.39 6.71
CA MET A 39 -4.51 4.95 6.93
C MET A 39 -3.04 4.59 6.87
N ALA A 40 -2.48 4.10 7.98
CA ALA A 40 -1.11 3.61 8.05
C ALA A 40 -1.09 2.08 8.06
N ASP A 41 -0.15 1.47 7.34
CA ASP A 41 0.03 0.02 7.28
C ASP A 41 1.52 -0.34 7.29
N PHE A 42 1.92 -1.10 8.31
CA PHE A 42 3.25 -1.70 8.43
C PHE A 42 3.31 -3.11 7.83
N GLY A 43 2.42 -3.40 6.89
CA GLY A 43 2.28 -4.70 6.25
C GLY A 43 3.55 -5.14 5.54
N VAL A 44 3.82 -6.44 5.60
CA VAL A 44 4.94 -7.04 4.86
C VAL A 44 4.63 -7.01 3.35
N LEU A 45 5.57 -6.47 2.59
CA LEU A 45 5.52 -6.37 1.14
C LEU A 45 6.56 -7.27 0.50
N HIS A 46 6.23 -7.76 -0.71
CA HIS A 46 7.13 -8.60 -1.48
C HIS A 46 7.30 -8.10 -2.91
N ARG A 47 8.55 -7.90 -3.34
CA ARG A 47 8.91 -7.57 -4.72
C ARG A 47 9.90 -8.60 -5.26
N ASN A 48 9.60 -9.16 -6.43
CA ASN A 48 10.44 -10.20 -7.04
C ASN A 48 11.61 -9.58 -7.83
N GLU A 49 12.57 -9.01 -7.10
CA GLU A 49 13.81 -8.47 -7.65
C GLU A 49 14.74 -9.58 -8.14
N LEU A 50 15.54 -9.30 -9.18
CA LEU A 50 16.55 -10.23 -9.70
C LEU A 50 17.57 -10.58 -8.60
N SER A 51 17.92 -11.87 -8.48
CA SER A 51 18.81 -12.35 -7.41
C SER A 51 20.18 -11.68 -7.43
N GLY A 52 20.74 -11.41 -8.61
CA GLY A 52 22.02 -10.72 -8.76
C GLY A 52 22.03 -9.25 -8.34
N ALA A 53 20.87 -8.64 -8.11
CA ALA A 53 20.74 -7.25 -7.67
C ALA A 53 20.51 -7.10 -6.15
N LEU A 54 20.39 -8.21 -5.42
CA LEU A 54 20.14 -8.19 -3.98
C LEU A 54 21.44 -7.91 -3.21
N THR A 55 21.34 -7.04 -2.20
CA THR A 55 22.50 -6.70 -1.35
C THR A 55 22.05 -6.27 0.04
N GLY A 56 22.59 -6.95 1.05
CA GLY A 56 22.33 -6.68 2.47
C GLY A 56 20.86 -6.42 2.79
N LEU A 57 20.60 -5.26 3.41
CA LEU A 57 19.26 -4.73 3.69
C LEU A 57 18.84 -3.61 2.73
N THR A 58 19.74 -3.14 1.86
CA THR A 58 19.48 -2.01 0.96
C THR A 58 18.70 -2.43 -0.28
N ARG A 59 18.82 -3.69 -0.73
CA ARG A 59 18.01 -4.26 -1.81
C ARG A 59 17.53 -5.66 -1.44
N VAL A 60 16.25 -5.77 -1.07
CA VAL A 60 15.63 -6.99 -0.55
C VAL A 60 14.31 -7.32 -1.26
N ARG A 61 13.90 -8.59 -1.22
CA ARG A 61 12.61 -9.06 -1.76
C ARG A 61 11.45 -8.90 -0.79
N ARG A 62 11.72 -8.82 0.51
CA ARG A 62 10.74 -8.71 1.60
C ARG A 62 11.10 -7.53 2.48
N PHE A 63 10.15 -6.66 2.76
CA PHE A 63 10.34 -5.50 3.63
C PHE A 63 9.00 -5.04 4.20
N GLN A 64 9.05 -4.15 5.19
CA GLN A 64 7.89 -3.41 5.71
C GLN A 64 8.18 -1.93 5.48
N GLN A 65 7.19 -1.19 5.00
CA GLN A 65 7.27 0.26 4.87
C GLN A 65 6.46 0.88 6.00
N ASP A 66 6.86 2.06 6.44
CA ASP A 66 6.04 3.00 7.20
C ASP A 66 5.03 3.69 6.26
N ASP A 67 4.25 2.87 5.55
CA ASP A 67 3.39 3.32 4.47
C ASP A 67 2.09 3.92 5.01
N ALA A 68 1.67 5.05 4.44
CA ALA A 68 0.46 5.73 4.83
C ALA A 68 -0.24 6.37 3.62
N HIS A 69 -1.57 6.29 3.62
CA HIS A 69 -2.42 6.83 2.57
C HIS A 69 -3.38 7.86 3.17
N ILE A 70 -3.37 9.05 2.57
CA ILE A 70 -4.24 10.16 2.96
C ILE A 70 -5.32 10.32 1.90
N PHE A 71 -6.56 10.03 2.28
CA PHE A 71 -7.73 10.34 1.46
C PHE A 71 -8.25 11.72 1.90
N CYS A 72 -8.23 12.68 1.00
CA CYS A 72 -8.61 14.06 1.29
C CYS A 72 -9.24 14.73 0.07
N THR A 73 -9.92 15.85 0.29
CA THR A 73 -10.39 16.70 -0.80
C THR A 73 -9.24 17.53 -1.40
N MET A 74 -9.45 18.06 -2.60
CA MET A 74 -8.40 18.82 -3.30
C MET A 74 -7.92 20.06 -2.52
N ASP A 75 -8.82 20.74 -1.81
CA ASP A 75 -8.50 21.88 -0.95
C ASP A 75 -7.68 21.48 0.29
N GLN A 76 -7.77 20.22 0.71
CA GLN A 76 -7.06 19.67 1.86
C GLN A 76 -5.66 19.15 1.53
N VAL A 77 -5.26 19.04 0.25
CA VAL A 77 -3.94 18.52 -0.15
C VAL A 77 -2.79 19.32 0.50
N ARG A 78 -2.81 20.65 0.37
CA ARG A 78 -1.75 21.49 0.95
C ARG A 78 -1.74 21.44 2.48
N PRO A 79 -2.88 21.56 3.19
CA PRO A 79 -2.93 21.31 4.63
C PRO A 79 -2.44 19.92 5.06
N ALA A 80 -2.74 18.87 4.28
CA ALA A 80 -2.37 17.50 4.60
C ALA A 80 -0.85 17.24 4.52
N LEU A 81 -0.14 17.98 3.67
CA LEU A 81 1.31 17.90 3.49
C LEU A 81 2.12 18.67 4.54
N LYS A 82 1.48 19.45 5.41
CA LYS A 82 2.15 20.35 6.37
C LYS A 82 2.52 19.68 7.71
N HIS A 83 2.52 18.35 7.77
CA HIS A 83 2.95 17.59 8.94
C HIS A 83 4.19 16.78 8.61
#